data_AF-A0A0C2FZF2-F1
#
_entry.id   AF-A0A0C2FZF2-F1
#
_cell.length_a   1.000
_cell.length_b   1.000
_cell.length_c   1.000
_cell.angle_alpha   90.00
_cell.angle_beta   90.00
_cell.angle_gamma   90.00
#
_symmetry.space_group_name_H-M   'P 1'
#
loop_
_entity.id
_entity.type
_entity.pdbx_description
1 polymer ?
#
loop_
_entity_poly.entity_id
_entity_poly.type
_entity_poly.pdbx_seq_one_letter_code
_entity_poly.pdbx_strand_id
1 'polypeptide(L)'
;MGCVEGIAHELVTAELIDCHDLVIVAANLQKLIDLAEQKSDKRSVTFALNSGVAPNELRARNLQIPDERTLTGFAQISLID
;
A
#
# COMPACT_ATOMS: atom_id res chain seq x y z
N MET A 1 12.41 3.61 -16.03
CA MET A 1 11.50 3.42 -14.88
C MET A 1 12.08 2.32 -14.03
N GLY A 2 12.30 2.54 -12.74
CA GLY A 2 12.77 1.50 -11.84
C GLY A 2 11.74 0.38 -11.73
N CYS A 3 12.17 -0.85 -11.38
CA CYS A 3 11.29 -2.02 -11.35
C CYS A 3 10.04 -1.80 -10.47
N VAL A 4 10.18 -1.08 -9.35
CA VAL A 4 9.09 -0.80 -8.40
C VAL A 4 8.02 0.14 -8.95
N GLU A 5 8.40 1.16 -9.72
CA GLU A 5 7.46 2.09 -10.35
C GLU A 5 6.70 1.42 -11.49
N GLY A 6 7.39 0.54 -12.24
CA GLY A 6 6.75 -0.29 -13.27
C GLY A 6 5.67 -1.19 -12.68
N ILE A 7 6.00 -1.95 -11.63
CA ILE A 7 5.06 -2.83 -10.93
C ILE A 7 3.87 -2.04 -10.38
N ALA A 8 4.11 -0.91 -9.70
CA ALA A 8 3.02 -0.08 -9.17
C ALA A 8 2.09 0.44 -10.28
N HIS A 9 2.65 0.79 -11.44
CA HIS A 9 1.87 1.23 -12.60
C HIS A 9 1.04 0.10 -13.21
N GLU A 10 1.56 -1.13 -13.24
CA GLU A 10 0.80 -2.32 -13.65
C GLU A 10 -0.36 -2.59 -12.70
N LEU A 11 -0.17 -2.43 -11.39
CA LEU A 11 -1.25 -2.58 -10.41
C LEU A 11 -2.38 -1.57 -10.60
N VAL A 12 -2.05 -0.31 -10.94
CA VAL A 12 -3.07 0.70 -11.31
C VAL A 12 -3.77 0.31 -12.60
N THR A 13 -3.02 -0.15 -13.60
CA THR A 13 -3.58 -0.54 -14.92
C THR A 13 -4.49 -1.76 -14.81
N ALA A 14 -4.19 -2.66 -13.87
CA ALA A 14 -5.00 -3.82 -13.54
C ALA A 14 -6.19 -3.50 -12.61
N GLU A 15 -6.40 -2.22 -12.26
CA GLU A 15 -7.46 -1.76 -11.36
C GLU A 15 -7.41 -2.40 -9.96
N LEU A 16 -6.22 -2.83 -9.53
CA LEU A 16 -6.01 -3.44 -8.21
C LEU A 16 -5.75 -2.39 -7.11
N ILE A 17 -5.23 -1.23 -7.50
CA ILE A 17 -4.99 -0.08 -6.62
C ILE A 17 -5.46 1.22 -7.29
N ASP A 18 -5.80 2.22 -6.50
CA ASP A 18 -6.16 3.54 -7.00
C ASP A 18 -4.92 4.30 -7.48
N CYS A 19 -5.06 5.16 -8.49
CA CYS A 19 -3.95 5.95 -9.02
C CYS A 19 -3.39 6.95 -7.98
N HIS A 20 -4.19 7.38 -7.00
CA HIS A 20 -3.74 8.19 -5.87
C HIS A 20 -2.77 7.44 -4.95
N ASP A 21 -2.77 6.11 -4.99
CA ASP A 21 -1.91 5.27 -4.17
C ASP A 21 -0.59 4.88 -4.85
N LEU A 22 -0.40 5.22 -6.13
CA LEU A 22 0.76 4.77 -6.91
C LEU A 22 2.10 5.08 -6.22
N VAL A 23 2.26 6.32 -5.73
CA VAL A 23 3.51 6.76 -5.10
C VAL A 23 3.77 6.02 -3.79
N ILE A 24 2.73 5.85 -2.95
CA ILE A 24 2.88 5.19 -1.65
C ILE A 24 3.11 3.68 -1.83
N VAL A 25 2.48 3.06 -2.83
CA VAL A 25 2.71 1.64 -3.17
C VAL A 25 4.12 1.43 -3.69
N ALA A 26 4.59 2.23 -4.66
CA ALA A 26 5.94 2.13 -5.19
C ALA A 26 7.01 2.28 -4.10
N ALA A 27 6.83 3.25 -3.18
CA ALA A 27 7.75 3.46 -2.07
C ALA A 27 7.79 2.28 -1.10
N ASN A 28 6.64 1.68 -0.78
CA ASN A 28 6.58 0.53 0.12
C ASN A 28 7.06 -0.78 -0.54
N LEU A 29 6.91 -0.91 -1.86
CA LEU A 29 7.55 -2.00 -2.62
C LEU A 29 9.07 -1.90 -2.53
N GLN A 30 9.65 -0.71 -2.72
CA GLN A 30 11.09 -0.51 -2.56
C GLN A 30 11.54 -0.86 -1.14
N LYS A 31 10.81 -0.38 -0.13
CA LYS A 31 11.08 -0.70 1.28
C LYS A 31 11.07 -2.21 1.55
N LEU A 32 10.15 -2.95 0.92
CA LEU A 32 10.06 -4.40 1.06
C LEU A 32 11.26 -5.11 0.43
N ILE A 33 11.73 -4.64 -0.73
CA ILE A 33 12.95 -5.14 -1.39
C ILE A 33 14.17 -4.88 -0.48
N ASP A 34 14.32 -3.67 0.04
CA ASP A 34 15.44 -3.29 0.89
C ASP A 34 15.49 -4.16 2.18
N LEU A 35 14.33 -4.51 2.75
CA LEU A 35 14.23 -5.42 3.90
C LEU A 35 14.68 -6.85 3.53
N ALA A 36 14.35 -7.30 2.32
CA ALA A 36 14.74 -8.62 1.82
C ALA A 36 16.25 -8.70 1.60
N GLU A 37 16.86 -7.67 1.00
CA GLU A 37 18.30 -7.61 0.75
C GLU A 37 19.10 -7.57 2.05
N GLN A 38 18.58 -6.90 3.07
CA GLN A 38 19.17 -6.85 4.42
C GLN A 38 19.01 -8.16 5.20
N LYS A 39 18.43 -9.22 4.62
CA LYS A 39 18.10 -10.49 5.28
C LYS A 39 17.34 -10.29 6.59
N SER A 40 16.46 -9.29 6.65
CA SER A 40 15.61 -9.09 7.81
C SER A 40 14.60 -10.24 7.93
N ASP A 41 14.33 -10.68 9.16
CA ASP A 41 13.22 -11.61 9.44
C ASP A 41 11.85 -10.99 9.11
N LYS A 42 11.79 -9.64 9.04
CA LYS A 42 10.56 -8.91 8.70
C LYS A 42 10.40 -8.81 7.18
N ARG A 43 9.51 -9.65 6.65
CA ARG A 43 9.17 -9.72 5.22
C ARG A 43 7.81 -9.11 4.87
N SER A 44 7.33 -8.16 5.66
CA SER A 44 6.07 -7.46 5.38
C SER A 44 6.13 -5.98 5.74
N VAL A 45 5.36 -5.18 5.00
CA VAL A 45 5.12 -3.77 5.27
C VAL A 45 3.63 -3.48 5.17
N THR A 46 3.10 -2.77 6.18
CA THR A 46 1.74 -2.24 6.21
C THR A 46 1.82 -0.72 6.08
N PHE A 47 0.94 -0.11 5.29
CA PHE A 47 0.89 1.32 5.06
C PHE A 47 -0.53 1.81 4.77
N ALA A 48 -0.79 3.08 5.08
CA ALA A 48 -2.06 3.73 4.77
C ALA A 48 -2.15 4.06 3.27
N LEU A 49 -3.37 3.96 2.73
CA LEU A 49 -3.67 4.38 1.36
C LEU A 49 -4.10 5.85 1.35
N ASN A 50 -3.73 6.59 0.30
CA ASN A 50 -4.20 7.95 0.05
C ASN A 50 -5.64 7.96 -0.45
N SER A 51 -6.05 6.92 -1.18
CA SER A 51 -7.46 6.64 -1.48
C SER A 51 -8.23 6.15 -0.25
N GLY A 52 -7.50 5.74 0.80
CA GLY A 52 -8.05 5.46 2.11
C GLY A 52 -8.77 6.70 2.63
N VAL A 53 -9.98 6.51 3.13
CA VAL A 53 -10.86 7.65 3.40
C VAL A 53 -10.34 8.47 4.59
N ALA A 54 -10.13 9.78 4.39
CA ALA A 54 -9.75 10.67 5.47
C ALA A 54 -10.85 10.69 6.55
N PRO A 55 -10.51 10.78 7.85
CA PRO A 55 -11.50 10.78 8.95
C PRO A 55 -12.65 11.78 8.77
N ASN A 56 -12.37 12.93 8.13
CA ASN A 56 -13.36 13.97 7.88
C ASN A 56 -14.32 13.63 6.71
N GLU A 57 -13.85 12.90 5.71
CA GLU A 57 -14.67 12.46 4.56
C GLU A 57 -15.56 11.26 4.92
N LEU A 58 -15.09 10.40 5.83
CA LEU A 58 -15.86 9.30 6.40
C LEU A 58 -17.13 9.76 7.11
N ARG A 59 -17.02 10.81 7.91
CA ARG A 59 -18.16 11.40 8.65
C ARG A 59 -19.22 11.96 7.70
N ALA A 60 -18.81 12.51 6.55
CA ALA A 60 -19.72 13.05 5.55
C ALA A 60 -20.46 11.95 4.76
N ARG A 61 -19.93 10.72 4.75
CA ARG A 61 -20.45 9.60 3.96
C ARG A 61 -20.96 8.40 4.76
N ASN A 62 -21.01 8.48 6.10
CA ASN A 62 -21.32 7.35 6.99
C ASN A 62 -20.45 6.10 6.70
N LEU A 63 -19.20 6.31 6.29
CA LEU A 63 -18.26 5.24 5.98
C LEU A 63 -17.43 4.87 7.22
N GLN A 64 -16.82 3.68 7.19
CA GLN A 64 -16.10 3.09 8.32
C GLN A 64 -14.73 3.73 8.58
N ILE A 65 -14.38 3.93 9.86
CA ILE A 65 -13.09 4.46 10.32
C ILE A 65 -11.93 3.58 9.80
N PRO A 66 -10.82 4.15 9.29
CA PRO A 66 -9.70 3.36 8.82
C PRO A 66 -9.07 2.65 10.02
N ASP A 67 -8.72 1.38 9.83
CA ASP A 67 -8.23 0.51 10.89
C ASP A 67 -7.17 -0.43 10.32
N GLU A 68 -5.95 -0.31 10.84
CA GLU A 68 -4.79 -1.07 10.38
C GLU A 68 -4.98 -2.58 10.62
N ARG A 69 -5.65 -2.97 11.71
CA ARG A 69 -5.81 -4.37 12.10
C ARG A 69 -6.72 -5.14 11.13
N THR A 70 -7.76 -4.49 10.65
CA THR A 70 -8.69 -5.00 9.64
C THR A 70 -8.26 -4.65 8.21
N LEU A 71 -7.17 -3.89 8.05
CA LEU A 71 -6.69 -3.30 6.80
C LEU A 71 -7.73 -2.38 6.12
N THR A 72 -8.63 -1.78 6.89
CA THR A 72 -9.58 -0.80 6.35
C THR A 72 -8.85 0.50 6.05
N GLY A 73 -8.66 0.86 4.78
CA GLY A 73 -7.87 2.04 4.38
C GLY A 73 -6.35 1.85 4.48
N PHE A 74 -5.90 0.62 4.69
CA PHE A 74 -4.50 0.23 4.71
C PHE A 74 -4.27 -0.91 3.71
N ALA A 75 -3.04 -1.03 3.24
CA ALA A 75 -2.59 -2.19 2.49
C ALA A 75 -1.41 -2.85 3.19
N GLN A 76 -1.25 -4.14 2.97
CA GLN A 76 -0.08 -4.90 3.37
C GLN A 76 0.50 -5.63 2.16
N ILE A 77 1.82 -5.56 1.99
CA ILE A 77 2.59 -6.36 1.03
C ILE A 77 3.64 -7.15 1.80
N SER A 78 3.77 -8.42 1.39
CA SER A 78 4.62 -9.39 2.05
C SER A 78 5.35 -10.24 1.02
N LEU A 79 6.57 -10.68 1.34
CA LEU A 79 7.28 -11.67 0.54
C LEU A 79 6.94 -13.08 1.05
N ILE A 80 6.44 -13.91 0.14
CA ILE A 80 6.19 -15.34 0.35
C ILE A 80 7.31 -16.14 -0.32
N ASP A 81 7.68 -17.27 0.30
CA ASP A 81 8.63 -18.25 -0.25
C ASP A 81 7.90 -19.23 -1.18
#